data_AF-A0A5K0XY92-F1
#
_entry.id   AF-A0A5K0XY92-F1
#
_cell.length_a   1.000
_cell.length_b   1.000
_cell.length_c   1.000
_cell.angle_alpha   90.00
_cell.angle_beta   90.00
_cell.angle_gamma   90.00
#
_symmetry.space_group_name_H-M   'P 1'
#
loop_
_entity.id
_entity.type
_entity.pdbx_description
1 polymer ?
#
loop_
_entity_poly.entity_id
_entity_poly.type
_entity_poly.pdbx_seq_one_letter_code
_entity_poly.pdbx_strand_id
1 'polypeptide(L)' 'MGSSSNNGSSNGRGSGGGTTVVAIPATSRKIVQSLKEIVNCPEHEIYAMLKECNMDPNDAVHRLLSQ' A
#
# COMPACT_ATOMS: atom_id res chain seq x y z
N MET A 1 11.68 34.60 -29.82
CA MET A 1 10.70 34.06 -28.86
C MET A 1 10.69 32.55 -29.07
N GLY A 2 11.13 31.80 -28.06
CA GLY A 2 11.63 30.43 -28.17
C GLY A 2 10.57 29.37 -28.52
N SER A 3 11.06 28.34 -29.21
CA SER A 3 10.32 27.22 -29.80
C SER A 3 9.71 26.23 -28.79
N SER A 4 8.64 25.59 -29.24
CA SER A 4 7.86 24.50 -28.65
C SER A 4 8.66 23.33 -28.08
N SER A 5 8.13 22.66 -27.04
CA SER A 5 8.29 21.20 -26.86
C SER A 5 7.23 20.64 -25.89
N ASN A 6 6.40 19.74 -26.42
CA ASN A 6 5.54 18.81 -25.68
C ASN A 6 6.40 17.89 -24.79
N ASN A 7 5.93 17.56 -23.59
CA ASN A 7 6.32 16.31 -22.94
C ASN A 7 5.11 15.64 -22.30
N GLY A 8 4.82 14.43 -22.74
CA GLY A 8 3.78 13.57 -22.20
C GLY A 8 4.22 12.92 -20.89
N SER A 9 3.24 12.58 -20.06
CA SER A 9 3.39 11.49 -19.10
C SER A 9 2.12 10.67 -19.12
N SER A 10 2.16 9.67 -20.00
CA SER A 10 1.33 8.49 -20.00
C SER A 10 1.53 7.71 -18.70
N ASN A 11 0.54 7.72 -17.82
CA ASN A 11 0.43 6.73 -16.75
C ASN A 11 -0.43 5.56 -17.25
N GLY A 12 0.19 4.66 -18.00
CA GLY A 12 -0.34 3.34 -18.29
C GLY A 12 0.36 2.30 -17.42
N ARG A 13 -0.38 1.68 -16.47
CA ARG A 13 -0.09 0.39 -15.81
C ARG A 13 -1.42 -0.08 -15.19
N GLY A 14 -2.03 -1.23 -15.46
CA GLY A 14 -1.74 -2.40 -16.29
C GLY A 14 -2.85 -3.42 -15.98
N SER A 15 -3.34 -4.14 -16.99
CA SER A 15 -4.30 -5.23 -16.88
C SER A 15 -3.67 -6.48 -16.26
N GLY A 16 -4.41 -7.26 -15.47
CA GLY A 16 -4.01 -8.62 -15.07
C GLY A 16 -4.89 -9.22 -13.98
N GLY A 17 -5.81 -10.11 -14.37
CA GLY A 17 -6.58 -10.94 -13.45
C GLY A 17 -5.74 -12.04 -12.80
N GLY A 18 -6.15 -12.45 -11.59
CA GLY A 18 -5.56 -13.56 -10.83
C GLY A 18 -5.08 -13.07 -9.47
N THR A 19 -5.92 -13.28 -8.44
CA THR A 19 -5.66 -12.96 -7.02
C THR A 19 -5.23 -11.51 -6.83
N THR A 20 -6.17 -10.63 -6.48
CA THR A 20 -5.92 -9.21 -6.22
C THR A 20 -4.87 -9.04 -5.14
N VAL A 21 -3.60 -9.06 -5.52
CA VAL A 21 -2.50 -8.54 -4.72
C VAL A 21 -2.81 -7.06 -4.65
N VAL A 22 -3.55 -6.68 -3.60
CA VAL A 22 -3.94 -5.30 -3.32
C VAL A 22 -2.66 -4.48 -3.45
N ALA A 23 -2.58 -3.70 -4.52
CA ALA A 23 -1.41 -2.90 -4.79
C ALA A 23 -1.35 -1.86 -3.67
N ILE A 24 -0.57 -2.14 -2.63
CA ILE A 24 -0.46 -1.28 -1.46
C ILE A 24 0.07 0.07 -1.95
N PRO A 25 -0.72 1.15 -1.83
CA PRO A 25 -0.30 2.46 -2.31
C PRO A 25 0.97 2.90 -1.59
N ALA A 26 1.81 3.70 -2.25
CA ALA A 26 3.10 4.13 -1.71
C ALA A 26 2.96 4.81 -0.33
N THR A 27 1.87 5.54 -0.11
CA THR A 27 1.52 6.16 1.18
C THR A 27 1.35 5.12 2.29
N SER A 28 0.66 4.00 2.02
CA SER A 28 0.43 2.93 3.00
C SER A 28 1.61 1.97 3.11
N ARG A 29 2.50 1.87 2.11
CA ARG A 29 3.67 0.98 2.17
C ARG A 29 4.58 1.27 3.36
N LYS A 30 4.82 2.55 3.68
CA LYS A 30 5.64 2.91 4.86
C LYS A 30 5.06 2.36 6.14
N ILE A 31 3.74 2.50 6.30
CA ILE A 31 3.02 1.97 7.46
C ILE A 31 3.14 0.45 7.47
N VAL A 32 2.76 -0.21 6.37
CA VAL A 32 2.78 -1.67 6.25
C VAL A 32 4.16 -2.26 6.53
N GLN A 33 5.24 -1.64 6.03
CA GLN A 33 6.61 -2.06 6.34
C GLN A 33 6.93 -1.92 7.83
N SER A 34 6.58 -0.78 8.43
CA SER A 34 6.79 -0.56 9.87
C SER A 34 6.03 -1.59 10.71
N LEU A 35 4.79 -1.89 10.35
CA LEU A 35 3.99 -2.89 11.07
C LEU A 35 4.55 -4.29 10.83
N LYS A 36 5.03 -4.60 9.61
CA LYS A 36 5.60 -5.90 9.26
C LYS A 36 6.78 -6.29 10.14
N GLU A 37 7.64 -5.35 10.51
CA GLU A 37 8.76 -5.64 11.41
C GLU A 37 8.30 -5.93 12.85
N ILE A 38 7.16 -5.39 13.26
CA ILE A 38 6.60 -5.57 14.61
C ILE A 38 5.80 -6.87 14.70
N VAL A 39 4.92 -7.12 13.74
CA VAL A 39 3.97 -8.25 13.76
C VAL A 39 4.52 -9.47 13.02
N ASN A 40 5.59 -9.31 12.24
CA ASN A 40 6.19 -10.34 11.39
C ASN A 40 5.20 -11.05 10.42
N CYS A 41 4.13 -10.34 10.03
CA CYS A 41 3.09 -10.82 9.11
C CYS A 41 3.39 -10.41 7.65
N PRO A 42 2.75 -11.04 6.67
CA PRO A 42 2.87 -10.62 5.28
C PRO A 42 2.16 -9.28 5.02
N GLU A 43 2.70 -8.48 4.10
CA GLU A 43 2.22 -7.11 3.82
C GLU A 43 0.73 -7.04 3.43
N HIS A 44 0.21 -8.07 2.78
CA HIS A 44 -1.20 -8.12 2.38
C HIS A 44 -2.15 -8.32 3.56
N GLU A 45 -1.78 -9.12 4.56
CA GLU A 45 -2.57 -9.28 5.79
C GLU A 45 -2.54 -8.01 6.63
N ILE A 46 -1.36 -7.40 6.74
CA ILE A 46 -1.19 -6.13 7.44
C ILE A 46 -2.04 -5.05 6.79
N TYR A 47 -2.02 -4.95 5.46
CA TYR A 47 -2.82 -3.96 4.74
C TYR A 47 -4.33 -4.24 4.85
N ALA A 48 -4.75 -5.50 4.87
CA ALA A 48 -6.14 -5.87 5.11
C ALA A 48 -6.59 -5.43 6.51
N MET A 49 -5.80 -5.72 7.55
CA MET A 49 -6.08 -5.27 8.91
C MET A 49 -6.07 -3.74 9.03
N LEU A 50 -5.11 -3.08 8.39
CA LEU A 50 -5.01 -1.64 8.33
C LEU A 50 -6.27 -1.02 7.69
N LYS A 51 -6.84 -1.65 6.64
CA LYS A 51 -8.12 -1.23 6.05
C LYS A 51 -9.29 -1.38 7.01
N GLU A 52 -9.33 -2.46 7.79
CA GLU A 52 -10.36 -2.69 8.81
C GLU A 52 -10.26 -1.69 9.97
N CYS A 53 -9.04 -1.29 10.31
CA CYS A 53 -8.75 -0.26 11.30
C CYS A 53 -8.81 1.18 10.73
N ASN A 54 -9.59 1.44 9.67
CA ASN A 54 -9.74 2.77 9.08
C ASN A 54 -8.42 3.44 8.63
N MET A 55 -7.43 2.66 8.23
CA MET A 55 -6.05 3.10 7.94
C MET A 55 -5.26 3.58 9.17
N ASP A 56 -5.61 3.15 10.38
CA ASP A 56 -4.87 3.46 11.60
C ASP A 56 -3.76 2.45 11.91
N PRO A 57 -2.48 2.88 11.98
CA PRO A 57 -1.35 1.99 12.25
C PRO A 57 -1.32 1.42 13.67
N ASN A 58 -1.74 2.18 14.68
CA ASN A 58 -1.67 1.74 16.08
C ASN A 58 -2.71 0.66 16.34
N ASP A 59 -3.95 0.87 15.90
CA ASP A 59 -5.03 -0.10 16.03
C ASP A 59 -4.73 -1.37 15.22
N ALA A 60 -4.21 -1.24 13.99
CA ALA A 60 -3.83 -2.38 13.19
C ALA A 60 -2.75 -3.23 13.87
N VAL A 61 -1.70 -2.60 14.44
CA VAL A 61 -0.66 -3.32 15.20
C VAL A 61 -1.23 -3.98 16.44
N HIS A 62 -1.99 -3.25 17.26
CA HIS A 62 -2.57 -3.80 18.48
C HIS A 62 -3.45 -5.00 18.19
N ARG A 63 -4.23 -4.96 17.10
CA ARG A 63 -5.08 -6.05 16.68
C ARG A 63 -4.32 -7.25 16.11
N LEU A 64 -3.26 -7.00 15.35
CA LEU A 64 -2.36 -8.04 14.84
C LEU A 64 -1.58 -8.73 15.99
N LEU A 65 -1.15 -7.98 17.01
CA LEU A 65 -0.44 -8.51 18.19
C LEU A 65 -1.37 -9.19 19.21
N SER A 66 -2.67 -8.87 19.17
CA SER A 66 -3.69 -9.46 20.04
C SER A 66 -4.30 -10.74 19.47
N GLN A 67 -3.74 -11.29 18.39
CA GLN A 67 -4.01 -12.64 17.89
C GLN A 67 -3.35 -13.69 18.79
#